data_AF-A0A2V7MA78-F1
#
_entry.id   AF-A0A2V7MA78-F1
#
_cell.length_a   1.000
_cell.length_b   1.000
_cell.length_c   1.000
_cell.angle_alpha   90.00
_cell.angle_beta   90.00
_cell.angle_gamma   90.00
#
_symmetry.space_group_name_H-M   'P 1'
#
loop_
_entity.id
_entity.type
_entity.pdbx_description
1 polymer ?
#
loop_
_entity_poly.entity_id
_entity_poly.type
_entity_poly.pdbx_seq_one_letter_code
_entity_poly.pdbx_strand_id
1 'polypeptide(L)'
;MTAEEFAIAQRKLGWSDEKLAAELQVSPKVVRGWSDGTLRIPKHDAQSIAWEAAAAERRAALESAGLRECEWVKAWEAEPLPKRTQDIEAHFKRLETHIAQCSTCQERERFVRDRFPAMPEFPRTPLMSGFATWDRFLQRFPEWTHPVFNGAGIITALVAIRILFVLQRQRSWAMLVALGVGAALGAMGGLTYSALRPYIAAGGARKLLAYLLVLATYLTLPAAFGAYGDTIGFSVTGTIVVLSVACLVVILWLLGRRKTT
;
A
#
# COMPACT_ATOMS: atom_id res chain seq x y z
N MET A 1 0.54 -19.09 -16.84
CA MET A 1 1.17 -18.51 -18.02
C MET A 1 2.27 -19.44 -18.49
N THR A 2 1.97 -20.20 -19.53
CA THR A 2 2.93 -20.95 -20.33
C THR A 2 3.65 -20.01 -21.30
N ALA A 3 4.73 -20.49 -21.95
CA ALA A 3 5.44 -19.75 -22.99
C ALA A 3 4.51 -19.41 -24.18
N GLU A 4 3.62 -20.33 -24.54
CA GLU A 4 2.62 -20.13 -25.60
C GLU A 4 1.59 -19.06 -25.22
N GLU A 5 1.05 -19.10 -23.99
CA GLU A 5 0.16 -18.07 -23.46
C GLU A 5 0.82 -16.70 -23.44
N PHE A 6 2.11 -16.66 -23.09
CA PHE A 6 2.92 -15.45 -23.10
C PHE A 6 3.12 -14.89 -24.52
N ALA A 7 3.47 -15.73 -25.49
CA ALA A 7 3.62 -15.32 -26.89
C ALA A 7 2.29 -14.81 -27.49
N ILE A 8 1.15 -15.40 -27.10
CA ILE A 8 -0.18 -14.88 -27.47
C ILE A 8 -0.41 -13.50 -26.84
N ALA A 9 -0.15 -13.34 -25.54
CA ALA A 9 -0.33 -12.06 -24.84
C ALA A 9 0.57 -10.96 -25.41
N GLN A 10 1.83 -11.26 -25.71
CA GLN A 10 2.78 -10.33 -26.30
C GLN A 10 2.32 -9.86 -27.69
N ARG A 11 1.83 -10.79 -28.53
CA ARG A 11 1.26 -10.44 -29.83
C ARG A 11 0.03 -9.54 -29.71
N LYS A 12 -0.86 -9.81 -28.76
CA LYS A 12 -2.03 -8.97 -28.47
C LYS A 12 -1.64 -7.55 -28.04
N LEU A 13 -0.57 -7.42 -27.27
CA LEU A 13 -0.05 -6.13 -26.80
C LEU A 13 0.68 -5.35 -27.91
N GLY A 14 1.18 -6.03 -28.94
CA GLY A 14 2.02 -5.42 -29.97
C GLY A 14 3.33 -4.84 -29.41
N TRP A 15 3.81 -5.35 -28.27
CA TRP A 15 5.03 -4.85 -27.62
C TRP A 15 6.23 -5.65 -28.09
N SER A 16 7.33 -4.95 -28.40
CA SER A 16 8.62 -5.61 -28.62
C SER A 16 9.18 -6.16 -27.31
N ASP A 17 10.16 -7.05 -27.41
CA ASP A 17 10.88 -7.58 -26.24
C ASP A 17 11.49 -6.46 -25.39
N GLU A 18 12.01 -5.41 -26.04
CA GLU A 18 12.61 -4.25 -25.38
C GLU A 18 11.57 -3.41 -24.64
N LYS A 19 10.40 -3.19 -25.25
CA LYS A 19 9.31 -2.44 -24.62
C LYS A 19 8.76 -3.19 -23.42
N LEU A 20 8.53 -4.50 -23.55
CA LEU A 20 8.03 -5.34 -22.47
C LEU A 20 9.06 -5.45 -21.33
N ALA A 21 10.35 -5.53 -21.65
CA ALA A 21 11.43 -5.50 -20.67
C ALA A 21 11.46 -4.19 -19.88
N ALA A 22 11.30 -3.05 -20.57
CA ALA A 22 11.27 -1.74 -19.93
C ALA A 22 10.07 -1.58 -18.99
N GLU A 23 8.88 -1.99 -19.43
CA GLU A 23 7.64 -1.89 -18.64
C GLU A 23 7.70 -2.74 -17.37
N LEU A 24 8.24 -3.96 -17.48
CA LEU A 24 8.37 -4.89 -16.36
C LEU A 24 9.66 -4.70 -15.55
N GLN A 25 10.51 -3.74 -15.92
CA GLN A 25 11.82 -3.49 -15.30
C GLN A 25 12.72 -4.74 -15.24
N VAL A 26 12.66 -5.58 -16.28
CA VAL A 26 13.50 -6.77 -16.46
C VAL A 26 14.43 -6.60 -17.66
N SER A 27 15.41 -7.50 -17.82
CA SER A 27 16.26 -7.47 -19.02
C SER A 27 15.57 -8.10 -20.24
N PRO A 28 15.86 -7.67 -21.48
CA PRO A 28 15.34 -8.31 -22.69
C PRO A 28 15.70 -9.79 -22.82
N LYS A 29 16.80 -10.24 -22.18
CA LYS A 29 17.19 -11.66 -22.14
C LYS A 29 16.19 -12.49 -21.31
N VAL A 30 15.65 -11.93 -20.24
CA VAL A 30 14.64 -12.60 -19.41
C VAL A 30 13.33 -12.76 -20.19
N VAL A 31 12.92 -11.71 -20.92
CA VAL A 31 11.73 -11.74 -21.79
C VAL A 31 11.85 -12.81 -22.87
N ARG A 32 12.99 -12.89 -23.57
CA ARG A 32 13.26 -13.98 -24.52
C ARG A 32 13.22 -15.35 -23.86
N GLY A 33 13.79 -15.47 -22.67
CA GLY A 33 13.73 -16.71 -21.90
C GLY A 33 12.30 -17.16 -21.57
N TRP A 34 11.38 -16.22 -21.34
CA TRP A 34 9.96 -16.51 -21.17
C TRP A 34 9.26 -16.92 -22.46
N SER A 35 9.57 -16.25 -23.57
CA SER A 35 9.03 -16.58 -24.90
C SER A 35 9.42 -17.99 -25.36
N ASP A 36 10.69 -18.36 -25.16
CA ASP A 36 11.23 -19.66 -25.59
C ASP A 36 11.00 -20.76 -24.54
N GLY A 37 10.34 -20.45 -23.41
CA GLY A 37 10.02 -21.39 -22.34
C GLY A 37 11.21 -21.87 -21.50
N THR A 38 12.40 -21.29 -21.70
CA THR A 38 13.62 -21.62 -20.93
C THR A 38 13.57 -21.09 -19.49
N LEU A 39 12.79 -20.03 -19.25
CA LEU A 39 12.56 -19.45 -17.93
C LEU A 39 11.09 -19.49 -17.55
N ARG A 40 10.82 -19.79 -16.27
CA ARG A 40 9.48 -19.69 -15.71
C ARG A 40 9.11 -18.22 -15.48
N ILE A 41 7.90 -17.84 -15.88
CA ILE A 41 7.35 -16.50 -15.65
C ILE A 41 6.90 -16.40 -14.18
N PRO A 42 7.36 -15.40 -13.42
CA PRO A 42 6.86 -15.14 -12.07
C PRO A 42 5.36 -14.87 -12.07
N LYS A 43 4.65 -15.32 -11.02
CA LYS A 43 3.19 -15.21 -10.95
C LYS A 43 2.70 -13.76 -11.07
N HIS A 44 3.40 -12.83 -10.41
CA HIS A 44 3.07 -11.41 -10.46
C HIS A 44 3.16 -10.86 -11.90
N ASP A 45 4.26 -11.13 -12.59
CA ASP A 45 4.46 -10.63 -13.96
C ASP A 45 3.48 -11.27 -14.93
N ALA A 46 3.22 -12.57 -14.78
CA ALA A 46 2.19 -13.27 -15.53
C ALA A 46 0.80 -12.65 -15.34
N GLN A 47 0.45 -12.24 -14.12
CA GLN A 47 -0.81 -11.54 -13.84
C GLN A 47 -0.83 -10.15 -14.50
N SER A 48 0.26 -9.38 -14.40
CA SER A 48 0.37 -8.07 -15.05
C SER A 48 0.23 -8.17 -16.57
N ILE A 49 0.95 -9.10 -17.20
CA ILE A 49 0.90 -9.31 -18.65
C ILE A 49 -0.51 -9.74 -19.08
N ALA A 50 -1.14 -10.66 -18.35
CA ALA A 50 -2.51 -11.10 -18.65
C ALA A 50 -3.52 -9.96 -18.50
N TRP A 51 -3.36 -9.13 -17.48
CA TRP A 51 -4.22 -7.97 -17.22
C TRP A 51 -4.11 -6.95 -18.36
N GLU A 52 -2.89 -6.57 -18.73
CA GLU A 52 -2.64 -5.62 -19.82
C GLU A 52 -3.12 -6.16 -21.17
N ALA A 53 -2.86 -7.43 -21.47
CA ALA A 53 -3.29 -8.04 -22.72
C ALA A 53 -4.83 -8.07 -22.84
N ALA A 54 -5.53 -8.39 -21.76
CA ALA A 54 -6.99 -8.36 -21.73
C ALA A 54 -7.55 -6.93 -21.82
N ALA A 55 -6.88 -5.94 -21.21
CA ALA A 55 -7.27 -4.55 -21.32
C ALA A 55 -7.06 -4.00 -22.75
N ALA A 56 -5.94 -4.33 -23.39
CA ALA A 56 -5.63 -3.95 -24.76
C ALA A 56 -6.61 -4.57 -25.77
N GLU A 57 -6.94 -5.86 -25.60
CA GLU A 57 -7.92 -6.56 -26.43
C GLU A 57 -9.30 -5.90 -26.36
N ARG A 58 -9.77 -5.52 -25.16
CA ARG A 58 -11.03 -4.79 -25.00
C ARG A 58 -10.99 -3.42 -25.65
N ARG A 59 -9.89 -2.67 -25.51
CA ARG A 59 -9.72 -1.35 -26.15
C ARG A 59 -9.80 -1.46 -27.67
N ALA A 60 -9.05 -2.38 -28.27
CA ALA A 60 -9.09 -2.64 -29.71
C ALA A 60 -10.48 -3.09 -30.19
N ALA A 61 -11.20 -3.88 -29.38
CA ALA A 61 -12.56 -4.30 -29.70
C ALA A 61 -13.58 -3.15 -29.65
N LEU A 62 -13.44 -2.24 -28.67
CA LEU A 62 -14.27 -1.04 -28.59
C LEU A 62 -14.01 -0.10 -29.77
N GLU A 63 -12.74 0.09 -30.14
CA GLU A 63 -12.34 0.90 -31.30
C GLU A 63 -12.86 0.31 -32.61
N SER A 64 -12.67 -1.00 -32.84
CA SER A 64 -13.15 -1.67 -34.05
C SER A 64 -14.67 -1.75 -34.15
N ALA A 65 -15.39 -1.73 -33.02
CA ALA A 65 -16.84 -1.59 -32.98
C ALA A 65 -17.32 -0.15 -33.26
N GLY A 66 -16.41 0.81 -33.42
CA GLY A 66 -16.75 2.23 -33.62
C GLY A 66 -17.33 2.90 -32.37
N LEU A 67 -17.16 2.29 -31.19
CA LEU A 67 -17.66 2.84 -29.94
C LEU A 67 -16.74 3.98 -29.49
N ARG A 68 -17.29 5.20 -29.53
CA ARG A 68 -16.58 6.42 -29.14
C ARG A 68 -16.03 6.34 -27.72
N GLU A 69 -14.87 6.94 -27.51
CA GLU A 69 -14.33 7.20 -26.18
C GLU A 69 -15.17 8.26 -25.46
N CYS A 70 -15.27 8.17 -24.13
CA CYS A 70 -15.95 9.21 -23.36
C CYS A 70 -14.96 10.33 -23.05
N GLU A 71 -15.13 11.50 -23.68
CA GLU A 71 -14.25 12.66 -23.50
C GLU A 71 -14.16 13.12 -22.04
N TRP A 72 -15.23 12.95 -21.26
CA TRP A 72 -15.18 13.25 -19.82
C TRP A 72 -14.26 12.30 -19.07
N VAL A 73 -14.32 11.00 -19.36
CA VAL A 73 -13.44 10.00 -18.72
C VAL A 73 -12.00 10.25 -19.13
N LYS A 74 -11.76 10.54 -20.41
CA LYS A 74 -10.43 10.90 -20.92
C LYS A 74 -9.86 12.14 -20.23
N ALA A 75 -10.68 13.18 -20.03
CA ALA A 75 -10.28 14.36 -19.29
C ALA A 75 -10.00 14.04 -17.81
N TRP A 76 -10.83 13.20 -17.18
CA TRP A 76 -10.67 12.75 -15.81
C TRP A 76 -9.38 11.93 -15.61
N GLU A 77 -9.03 11.04 -16.54
CA GLU A 77 -7.79 10.25 -16.50
C GLU A 77 -6.53 11.12 -16.63
N ALA A 78 -6.63 12.26 -17.31
CA ALA A 78 -5.55 13.24 -17.41
C ALA A 78 -5.43 14.14 -16.16
N GLU A 79 -6.41 14.13 -15.24
CA GLU A 79 -6.32 14.88 -13.99
C GLU A 79 -5.23 14.28 -13.09
N PRO A 80 -4.37 15.11 -12.46
CA PRO A 80 -3.42 14.60 -11.48
C PRO A 80 -4.15 14.06 -10.25
N LEU A 81 -3.69 12.91 -9.74
CA LEU A 81 -4.27 12.32 -8.53
C LEU A 81 -4.23 13.29 -7.34
N PRO A 82 -5.29 13.36 -6.53
CA PRO A 82 -5.32 14.22 -5.35
C PRO A 82 -4.18 13.89 -4.38
N LYS A 83 -3.47 14.93 -3.92
CA LYS A 83 -2.35 14.76 -2.97
C LYS A 83 -2.78 14.39 -1.55
N ARG A 84 -4.06 14.61 -1.21
CA ARG A 84 -4.60 14.36 0.13
C ARG A 84 -5.46 13.10 0.08
N THR A 85 -5.20 12.17 0.99
CA THR A 85 -5.91 10.88 1.06
C THR A 85 -7.42 11.03 1.14
N GLN A 86 -7.91 12.03 1.89
CA GLN A 86 -9.35 12.31 2.04
C GLN A 86 -10.04 12.70 0.73
N ASP A 87 -9.29 13.23 -0.25
CA ASP A 87 -9.85 13.71 -1.52
C ASP A 87 -9.83 12.58 -2.59
N ILE A 88 -9.14 11.46 -2.33
CA ILE A 88 -9.02 10.32 -3.25
C ILE A 88 -10.38 9.64 -3.44
N GLU A 89 -11.11 9.38 -2.35
CA GLU A 89 -12.42 8.74 -2.40
C GLU A 89 -13.42 9.58 -3.22
N ALA A 90 -13.46 10.89 -2.98
CA ALA A 90 -14.30 11.81 -3.74
C ALA A 90 -13.94 11.84 -5.23
N HIS A 91 -12.65 11.74 -5.56
CA HIS A 91 -12.17 11.70 -6.94
C HIS A 91 -12.65 10.45 -7.70
N PHE A 92 -12.59 9.25 -7.08
CA PHE A 92 -13.13 8.02 -7.68
C PHE A 92 -14.66 7.99 -7.71
N LYS A 93 -15.33 8.53 -6.69
CA LYS A 93 -16.80 8.60 -6.64
C LYS A 93 -17.37 9.47 -7.78
N ARG A 94 -16.66 10.50 -8.22
CA ARG A 94 -17.01 11.27 -9.43
C ARG A 94 -17.04 10.38 -10.67
N LEU A 95 -16.04 9.53 -10.85
CA LEU A 95 -15.97 8.59 -11.98
C LEU A 95 -17.11 7.58 -11.93
N GLU A 96 -17.35 6.94 -10.79
CA GLU A 96 -18.45 5.98 -10.61
C GLU A 96 -19.81 6.61 -10.94
N THR A 97 -20.05 7.82 -10.43
CA THR A 97 -21.29 8.56 -10.69
C THR A 97 -21.44 8.87 -12.19
N HIS A 98 -20.36 9.27 -12.85
CA HIS A 98 -20.38 9.55 -14.28
C HIS A 98 -20.66 8.29 -15.11
N ILE A 99 -19.98 7.18 -14.83
CA ILE A 99 -20.18 5.90 -15.53
C ILE A 99 -21.64 5.45 -15.41
N ALA A 100 -22.23 5.60 -14.22
CA ALA A 100 -23.62 5.24 -13.97
C ALA A 100 -24.65 6.09 -14.75
N GLN A 101 -24.29 7.30 -15.18
CA GLN A 101 -25.21 8.26 -15.84
C GLN A 101 -24.90 8.51 -17.31
N CYS A 102 -23.69 8.21 -17.77
CA CYS A 102 -23.23 8.48 -19.13
C CYS A 102 -23.64 7.35 -20.09
N SER A 103 -24.45 7.67 -21.10
CA SER A 103 -24.89 6.71 -22.12
C SER A 103 -23.72 6.06 -22.86
N THR A 104 -22.67 6.82 -23.19
CA THR A 104 -21.45 6.31 -23.83
C THR A 104 -20.74 5.29 -22.94
N CYS A 105 -20.60 5.57 -21.64
CA CYS A 105 -19.94 4.65 -20.71
C CYS A 105 -20.75 3.36 -20.55
N GLN A 106 -22.06 3.48 -20.39
CA GLN A 106 -22.97 2.33 -20.27
C GLN A 106 -23.00 1.48 -21.55
N GLU A 107 -22.91 2.09 -22.73
CA GLU A 107 -22.85 1.35 -24.00
C GLU A 107 -21.54 0.55 -24.12
N ARG A 108 -20.41 1.18 -23.81
CA ARG A 108 -19.10 0.51 -23.79
C ARG A 108 -19.06 -0.62 -22.76
N GLU A 109 -19.61 -0.40 -21.57
CA GLU A 109 -19.68 -1.43 -20.52
C GLU A 109 -20.54 -2.62 -20.95
N ARG A 110 -21.71 -2.36 -21.55
CA ARG A 110 -22.57 -3.42 -22.11
C ARG A 110 -21.83 -4.22 -23.18
N PHE A 111 -21.18 -3.54 -24.13
CA PHE A 111 -20.39 -4.21 -25.16
C PHE A 111 -19.29 -5.10 -24.58
N VAL A 112 -18.54 -4.61 -23.58
CA VAL A 112 -17.47 -5.38 -22.95
C VAL A 112 -18.02 -6.59 -22.20
N ARG A 113 -19.08 -6.39 -21.40
CA ARG A 113 -19.69 -7.44 -20.60
C ARG A 113 -20.27 -8.57 -21.46
N ASP A 114 -20.85 -8.23 -22.60
CA ASP A 114 -21.53 -9.21 -23.45
C ASP A 114 -20.54 -10.00 -24.33
N ARG A 115 -19.30 -9.50 -24.53
CA ARG A 115 -18.31 -10.12 -25.43
C ARG A 115 -17.04 -10.65 -24.76
N PHE A 116 -16.73 -10.20 -23.56
CA PHE A 116 -15.49 -10.56 -22.89
C PHE A 116 -15.76 -11.20 -21.52
N PRO A 117 -14.91 -12.14 -21.08
CA PRO A 117 -14.97 -12.64 -19.71
C PRO A 117 -14.67 -11.52 -18.71
N ALA A 118 -14.87 -11.79 -17.41
CA ALA A 118 -14.43 -10.88 -16.36
C ALA A 118 -12.93 -10.53 -16.50
N MET A 119 -12.55 -9.32 -16.10
CA MET A 119 -11.14 -8.92 -16.13
C MET A 119 -10.33 -9.84 -15.19
N PRO A 120 -9.17 -10.36 -15.61
CA PRO A 120 -8.16 -10.85 -14.67
C PRO A 120 -7.95 -9.90 -13.49
N GLU A 121 -7.60 -10.46 -12.33
CA GLU A 121 -7.29 -9.64 -11.16
C GLU A 121 -6.14 -8.68 -11.44
N PHE A 122 -6.30 -7.41 -11.05
CA PHE A 122 -5.23 -6.42 -11.17
C PHE A 122 -3.99 -6.89 -10.38
N PRO A 123 -2.79 -6.86 -10.97
CA PRO A 123 -1.57 -7.25 -10.28
C PRO A 123 -1.36 -6.33 -9.07
N ARG A 124 -1.57 -6.87 -7.87
CA ARG A 124 -1.20 -6.17 -6.65
C ARG A 124 0.25 -6.48 -6.37
N THR A 125 1.06 -5.44 -6.18
CA THR A 125 2.43 -5.64 -5.69
C THR A 125 2.39 -6.44 -4.38
N PRO A 126 3.43 -7.23 -4.05
CA PRO A 126 3.46 -8.01 -2.80
C PRO A 126 3.21 -7.16 -1.55
N LEU A 127 3.66 -5.90 -1.58
CA LEU A 127 3.39 -4.95 -0.51
C LEU A 127 1.91 -4.57 -0.43
N MET A 128 1.26 -4.30 -1.57
CA MET A 128 -0.17 -4.01 -1.63
C MET A 128 -1.05 -5.22 -1.31
N SER A 129 -0.62 -6.44 -1.66
CA SER A 129 -1.34 -7.65 -1.26
C SER A 129 -1.24 -7.91 0.25
N GLY A 130 -0.09 -7.57 0.86
CA GLY A 130 0.08 -7.51 2.31
C GLY A 130 -0.89 -6.54 2.96
N PHE A 131 -0.95 -5.29 2.49
CA PHE A 131 -1.91 -4.30 3.00
C PHE A 131 -3.37 -4.72 2.81
N ALA A 132 -3.73 -5.30 1.66
CA ALA A 132 -5.09 -5.77 1.43
C ALA A 132 -5.47 -6.99 2.28
N THR A 133 -4.50 -7.79 2.71
CA THR A 133 -4.71 -8.90 3.64
C THR A 133 -4.83 -8.39 5.07
N TRP A 134 -4.01 -7.40 5.42
CA TRP A 134 -4.10 -6.69 6.69
C TRP A 134 -5.43 -5.97 6.86
N ASP A 135 -5.89 -5.25 5.83
CA ASP A 135 -7.17 -4.56 5.84
C ASP A 135 -8.34 -5.55 6.02
N ARG A 136 -8.36 -6.66 5.26
CA ARG A 136 -9.34 -7.74 5.47
C ARG A 136 -9.29 -8.36 6.86
N PHE A 137 -8.11 -8.42 7.48
CA PHE A 137 -7.98 -8.87 8.86
C PHE A 137 -8.60 -7.84 9.83
N LEU A 138 -8.32 -6.54 9.65
CA LEU A 138 -8.89 -5.47 10.47
C LEU A 138 -10.41 -5.38 10.35
N GLN A 139 -10.98 -5.61 9.16
CA GLN A 139 -12.42 -5.62 8.93
C GLN A 139 -13.17 -6.66 9.79
N ARG A 140 -12.48 -7.67 10.33
CA ARG A 140 -13.08 -8.65 11.27
C ARG A 140 -13.25 -8.08 12.67
N PHE A 141 -12.66 -6.93 12.97
CA PHE A 141 -12.71 -6.29 14.28
C PHE A 141 -13.42 -4.93 14.20
N PRO A 142 -14.00 -4.46 15.32
CA PRO A 142 -14.61 -3.13 15.39
C PRO A 142 -13.62 -2.01 15.05
N GLU A 143 -14.09 -0.94 14.40
CA GLU A 143 -13.25 0.18 13.94
C GLU A 143 -12.39 0.82 15.02
N TRP A 144 -12.87 0.83 16.28
CA TRP A 144 -12.12 1.40 17.41
C TRP A 144 -10.84 0.61 17.73
N THR A 145 -10.73 -0.65 17.30
CA THR A 145 -9.54 -1.49 17.50
C THR A 145 -8.50 -1.32 16.39
N HIS A 146 -8.87 -0.76 15.24
CA HIS A 146 -7.97 -0.64 14.09
C HIS A 146 -6.68 0.14 14.43
N PRO A 147 -6.72 1.25 15.19
CA PRO A 147 -5.49 1.94 15.57
C PRO A 147 -4.60 1.11 16.50
N VAL A 148 -5.17 0.23 17.33
CA VAL A 148 -4.45 -0.71 18.21
C VAL A 148 -3.64 -1.70 17.39
N PHE A 149 -4.30 -2.39 16.45
CA PHE A 149 -3.64 -3.34 15.57
C PHE A 149 -2.63 -2.65 14.66
N ASN A 150 -2.96 -1.50 14.08
CA ASN A 150 -2.03 -0.72 13.26
C ASN A 150 -0.80 -0.29 14.05
N GLY A 151 -0.98 0.23 15.26
CA GLY A 151 0.12 0.59 16.15
C GLY A 151 1.00 -0.62 16.47
N ALA A 152 0.39 -1.74 16.87
CA ALA A 152 1.09 -3.00 17.16
C ALA A 152 1.91 -3.48 15.96
N GLY A 153 1.31 -3.51 14.78
CA GLY A 153 1.97 -3.93 13.54
C GLY A 153 3.15 -3.04 13.16
N ILE A 154 2.97 -1.72 13.18
CA ILE A 154 4.03 -0.76 12.79
C ILE A 154 5.23 -0.85 13.74
N ILE A 155 5.01 -0.81 15.05
CA ILE A 155 6.12 -0.86 16.01
C ILE A 155 6.81 -2.23 15.98
N THR A 156 6.05 -3.32 15.88
CA THR A 156 6.64 -4.66 15.73
C THR A 156 7.49 -4.77 14.48
N ALA A 157 7.04 -4.23 13.34
CA ALA A 157 7.82 -4.24 12.09
C ALA A 157 9.13 -3.44 12.23
N LEU A 158 9.08 -2.26 12.86
CA LEU A 158 10.29 -1.46 13.12
C LEU A 158 11.28 -2.19 14.03
N VAL A 159 10.78 -2.84 15.08
CA VAL A 159 11.61 -3.66 15.99
C VAL A 159 12.16 -4.89 15.26
N ALA A 160 11.36 -5.56 14.44
CA ALA A 160 11.77 -6.71 13.65
C ALA A 160 12.90 -6.36 12.65
N ILE A 161 12.79 -5.23 11.94
CA ILE A 161 13.83 -4.76 11.02
C ILE A 161 15.16 -4.59 11.77
N ARG A 162 15.14 -3.99 12.98
CA ARG A 162 16.36 -3.85 13.78
C ARG A 162 16.92 -5.17 14.28
N ILE A 163 16.04 -6.07 14.71
CA ILE A 163 16.43 -7.41 15.15
C ILE A 163 17.07 -8.16 13.98
N LEU A 164 16.56 -8.07 12.75
CA LEU A 164 17.14 -8.76 11.58
C LEU A 164 18.62 -8.40 11.34
N PHE A 165 19.00 -7.13 11.55
CA PHE A 165 20.41 -6.72 11.46
C PHE A 165 21.29 -7.32 12.57
N VAL A 166 20.74 -7.54 13.77
CA VAL A 166 21.46 -8.16 14.91
C VAL A 166 21.46 -9.69 14.79
N LEU A 167 20.40 -10.27 14.22
CA LEU A 167 20.16 -11.70 14.07
C LEU A 167 21.13 -12.34 13.07
N GLN A 168 21.68 -11.56 12.13
CA GLN A 168 22.82 -11.97 11.29
C GLN A 168 24.08 -12.28 12.10
N ARG A 169 24.19 -11.78 13.35
CA ARG A 169 25.39 -11.88 14.17
C ARG A 169 25.25 -12.85 15.34
N GLN A 170 24.07 -12.91 15.98
CA GLN A 170 23.75 -13.85 17.06
C GLN A 170 22.25 -14.15 17.12
N ARG A 171 21.87 -15.40 17.38
CA ARG A 171 20.46 -15.81 17.52
C ARG A 171 20.14 -16.02 19.01
N SER A 172 19.21 -15.23 19.56
CA SER A 172 18.84 -15.26 20.99
C SER A 172 17.33 -15.24 21.19
N TRP A 173 16.85 -15.93 22.23
CA TRP A 173 15.45 -15.93 22.66
C TRP A 173 14.97 -14.54 23.13
N ALA A 174 15.89 -13.68 23.58
CA ALA A 174 15.60 -12.29 23.93
C ALA A 174 15.04 -11.48 22.74
N MET A 175 15.32 -11.91 21.50
CA MET A 175 14.77 -11.28 20.30
C MET A 175 13.27 -11.52 20.13
N LEU A 176 12.78 -12.70 20.51
CA LEU A 176 11.34 -13.00 20.50
C LEU A 176 10.60 -12.17 21.56
N VAL A 177 11.22 -12.00 22.72
CA VAL A 177 10.70 -11.12 23.79
C VAL A 177 10.65 -9.67 23.29
N ALA A 178 11.71 -9.18 22.62
CA ALA A 178 11.74 -7.83 22.07
C ALA A 178 10.63 -7.59 21.01
N LEU A 179 10.31 -8.58 20.17
CA LEU A 179 9.18 -8.51 19.23
C LEU A 179 7.83 -8.41 19.97
N GLY A 180 7.63 -9.23 21.00
CA GLY A 180 6.40 -9.19 21.82
C GLY A 180 6.24 -7.85 22.55
N VAL A 181 7.35 -7.30 23.09
CA VAL A 181 7.38 -5.97 23.70
C VAL A 181 7.04 -4.90 22.64
N GLY A 182 7.63 -4.97 21.44
CA GLY A 182 7.29 -4.07 20.34
C GLY A 182 5.80 -4.07 19.98
N ALA A 183 5.18 -5.25 19.93
CA ALA A 183 3.75 -5.39 19.68
C ALA A 183 2.89 -4.76 20.78
N ALA A 184 3.22 -5.02 22.05
CA ALA A 184 2.52 -4.44 23.19
C ALA A 184 2.61 -2.91 23.22
N LEU A 185 3.80 -2.36 22.94
CA LEU A 185 4.04 -0.91 22.86
C LEU A 185 3.22 -0.26 21.76
N GLY A 186 3.23 -0.86 20.57
CA GLY A 186 2.42 -0.40 19.45
C GLY A 186 0.93 -0.45 19.75
N ALA A 187 0.45 -1.53 20.37
CA ALA A 187 -0.95 -1.68 20.77
C ALA A 187 -1.37 -0.58 21.75
N MET A 188 -0.55 -0.31 22.78
CA MET A 188 -0.83 0.72 23.78
C MET A 188 -0.88 2.13 23.17
N GLY A 189 0.04 2.46 22.26
CA GLY A 189 0.00 3.74 21.55
C GLY A 189 -1.24 3.87 20.65
N GLY A 190 -1.65 2.78 20.01
CA GLY A 190 -2.89 2.71 19.24
C GLY A 190 -4.17 2.84 20.10
N LEU A 191 -4.20 2.24 21.29
CA LEU A 191 -5.28 2.42 22.27
C LEU A 191 -5.38 3.87 22.73
N THR A 192 -4.23 4.47 23.04
CA THR A 192 -4.14 5.88 23.48
C THR A 192 -4.63 6.82 22.38
N TYR A 193 -4.25 6.57 21.13
CA TYR A 193 -4.77 7.31 19.98
C TYR A 193 -6.30 7.17 19.86
N SER A 194 -6.82 5.95 20.03
CA SER A 194 -8.27 5.68 19.94
C SER A 194 -9.06 6.41 21.02
N ALA A 195 -8.56 6.39 22.26
CA ALA A 195 -9.16 7.12 23.38
C ALA A 195 -9.13 8.65 23.17
N LEU A 196 -8.08 9.16 22.52
CA LEU A 196 -7.91 10.59 22.26
C LEU A 196 -8.47 11.07 20.92
N ARG A 197 -9.00 10.16 20.08
CA ARG A 197 -9.64 10.46 18.79
C ARG A 197 -10.66 11.62 18.85
N PRO A 198 -11.57 11.72 19.84
CA PRO A 198 -12.49 12.87 19.91
C PRO A 198 -11.77 14.22 20.09
N TYR A 199 -10.67 14.25 20.86
CA TYR A 199 -9.86 15.46 21.06
C TYR A 199 -9.03 15.81 19.82
N ILE A 200 -8.59 14.80 19.06
CA ILE A 200 -7.91 14.98 17.77
C ILE A 200 -8.88 15.56 16.73
N ALA A 201 -10.10 15.03 16.67
CA ALA A 201 -11.16 15.48 15.77
C ALA A 201 -11.60 16.93 16.07
N ALA A 202 -11.63 17.33 17.35
CA ALA A 202 -11.96 18.69 17.77
C ALA A 202 -10.96 19.77 17.29
N GLY A 203 -9.77 19.38 16.80
CA GLY A 203 -8.79 20.30 16.22
C GLY A 203 -8.09 21.23 17.22
N GLY A 204 -7.43 22.27 16.72
CA GLY A 204 -6.80 23.32 17.53
C GLY A 204 -5.72 22.82 18.51
N ALA A 205 -5.66 23.44 19.70
CA ALA A 205 -4.72 23.07 20.76
C ALA A 205 -5.00 21.68 21.36
N ARG A 206 -6.26 21.23 21.34
CA ARG A 206 -6.67 19.90 21.83
C ARG A 206 -6.08 18.77 21.00
N LYS A 207 -6.00 18.96 19.67
CA LYS A 207 -5.32 18.05 18.75
C LYS A 207 -3.83 17.93 19.05
N LEU A 208 -3.15 19.05 19.31
CA LEU A 208 -1.73 19.04 19.67
C LEU A 208 -1.49 18.29 20.99
N LEU A 209 -2.29 18.59 22.02
CA LEU A 209 -2.21 17.93 23.32
C LEU A 209 -2.46 16.43 23.21
N ALA A 210 -3.48 16.03 22.43
CA ALA A 210 -3.77 14.63 22.18
C ALA A 210 -2.60 13.89 21.52
N TYR A 211 -1.96 14.50 20.51
CA TYR A 211 -0.75 13.90 19.91
C TYR A 211 0.43 13.83 20.87
N LEU A 212 0.63 14.85 21.71
CA LEU A 212 1.68 14.84 22.73
C LEU A 212 1.46 13.72 23.77
N LEU A 213 0.20 13.44 24.14
CA LEU A 213 -0.14 12.34 25.05
C LEU A 213 0.07 10.97 24.39
N VAL A 214 -0.32 10.80 23.13
CA VAL A 214 0.00 9.58 22.35
C VAL A 214 1.52 9.41 22.27
N LEU A 215 2.25 10.49 22.00
CA LEU A 215 3.72 10.48 21.96
C LEU A 215 4.33 10.08 23.32
N ALA A 216 3.80 10.61 24.42
CA ALA A 216 4.27 10.27 25.75
C ALA A 216 4.17 8.76 26.03
N THR A 217 3.13 8.07 25.51
CA THR A 217 3.03 6.60 25.66
C THR A 217 4.10 5.84 24.89
N TYR A 218 4.57 6.36 23.75
CA TYR A 218 5.70 5.78 23.01
C TYR A 218 7.07 6.09 23.64
N LEU A 219 7.19 7.12 24.48
CA LEU A 219 8.45 7.52 25.13
C LEU A 219 8.63 6.92 26.53
N THR A 220 7.54 6.80 27.29
CA THR A 220 7.57 6.34 28.69
C THR A 220 7.90 4.86 28.83
N LEU A 221 7.43 4.02 27.92
CA LEU A 221 7.67 2.58 28.03
C LEU A 221 9.06 2.13 27.57
N PRO A 222 9.68 2.65 26.49
CA PRO A 222 11.09 2.39 26.22
C PRO A 222 11.98 2.84 27.39
N ALA A 223 11.65 3.90 28.12
CA ALA A 223 12.37 4.25 29.34
C ALA A 223 12.18 3.19 30.45
N ALA A 224 10.96 2.64 30.62
CA ALA A 224 10.68 1.55 31.55
C ALA A 224 11.38 0.22 31.18
N PHE A 225 11.49 -0.09 29.88
CA PHE A 225 12.22 -1.25 29.36
C PHE A 225 13.73 -1.00 29.22
N GLY A 226 14.18 0.26 29.19
CA GLY A 226 15.59 0.67 29.21
C GLY A 226 16.35 0.13 30.41
N ALA A 227 15.68 0.12 31.56
CA ALA A 227 16.20 -0.51 32.78
C ALA A 227 16.45 -2.03 32.64
N TYR A 228 15.80 -2.70 31.67
CA TYR A 228 15.97 -4.12 31.35
C TYR A 228 16.84 -4.34 30.10
N GLY A 229 16.87 -3.41 29.14
CA GLY A 229 17.53 -3.56 27.84
C GLY A 229 19.05 -3.70 27.90
N ASP A 230 19.69 -3.07 28.90
CA ASP A 230 21.14 -3.20 29.12
C ASP A 230 21.55 -4.64 29.50
N THR A 231 20.61 -5.45 30.04
CA THR A 231 20.88 -6.86 30.37
C THR A 231 20.80 -7.81 29.16
N ILE A 232 20.21 -7.37 28.03
CA ILE A 232 19.99 -8.19 26.82
C ILE A 232 20.75 -7.69 25.58
N GLY A 233 21.67 -6.72 25.75
CA GLY A 233 22.52 -6.22 24.67
C GLY A 233 21.77 -5.40 23.59
N PHE A 234 20.57 -4.91 23.91
CA PHE A 234 19.75 -4.09 23.01
C PHE A 234 19.83 -2.63 23.46
N SER A 235 20.49 -1.77 22.69
CA SER A 235 20.57 -0.33 23.01
C SER A 235 19.20 0.33 22.90
N VAL A 236 18.55 0.48 24.05
CA VAL A 236 17.25 1.14 24.18
C VAL A 236 17.35 2.62 23.82
N THR A 237 18.53 3.22 24.03
CA THR A 237 18.90 4.58 23.64
C THR A 237 18.68 4.82 22.14
N GLY A 238 19.06 3.88 21.26
CA GLY A 238 18.86 4.01 19.81
C GLY A 238 17.39 3.93 19.36
N THR A 239 16.52 3.30 20.16
CA THR A 239 15.09 3.21 19.91
C THR A 239 14.35 4.45 20.42
N ILE A 240 14.74 4.95 21.59
CA ILE A 240 14.26 6.24 22.12
C ILE A 240 14.65 7.38 21.17
N VAL A 241 15.88 7.43 20.66
CA VAL A 241 16.33 8.49 19.75
C VAL A 241 15.56 8.44 18.43
N VAL A 242 15.36 7.27 17.83
CA VAL A 242 14.62 7.17 16.56
C VAL A 242 13.13 7.46 16.74
N LEU A 243 12.50 7.01 17.82
CA LEU A 243 11.12 7.40 18.13
C LEU A 243 11.03 8.90 18.40
N SER A 244 11.97 9.49 19.13
CA SER A 244 12.02 10.93 19.41
C SER A 244 12.22 11.75 18.13
N VAL A 245 13.11 11.33 17.23
CA VAL A 245 13.36 12.01 15.94
C VAL A 245 12.17 11.86 15.00
N ALA A 246 11.60 10.66 14.85
CA ALA A 246 10.41 10.45 14.03
C ALA A 246 9.24 11.31 14.54
N CYS A 247 9.09 11.43 15.85
CA CYS A 247 8.04 12.23 16.44
C CYS A 247 8.32 13.73 16.37
N LEU A 248 9.57 14.17 16.49
CA LEU A 248 9.98 15.55 16.23
C LEU A 248 9.69 15.93 14.77
N VAL A 249 9.98 15.06 13.81
CA VAL A 249 9.69 15.27 12.38
C VAL A 249 8.19 15.39 12.14
N VAL A 250 7.37 14.53 12.76
CA VAL A 250 5.90 14.61 12.66
C VAL A 250 5.37 15.90 13.31
N ILE A 251 5.87 16.29 14.47
CA ILE A 251 5.49 17.55 15.15
C ILE A 251 5.89 18.76 14.30
N LEU A 252 7.11 18.80 13.78
CA LEU A 252 7.60 19.87 12.92
C LEU A 252 6.82 19.93 11.60
N TRP A 253 6.44 18.79 11.03
CA TRP A 253 5.58 18.73 9.85
C TRP A 253 4.15 19.26 10.12
N LEU A 254 3.57 18.89 11.28
CA LEU A 254 2.27 19.39 11.70
C LEU A 254 2.27 20.89 12.02
N LEU A 255 3.37 21.41 12.60
CA LEU A 255 3.55 22.83 12.89
C LEU A 255 3.90 23.64 11.64
N GLY A 256 4.66 23.08 10.71
CA GLY A 256 5.03 23.72 9.43
C GLY A 256 3.83 24.02 8.53
N ARG A 257 2.78 23.19 8.60
CA ARG A 257 1.50 23.45 7.90
C ARG A 257 0.73 24.68 8.39
N ARG A 258 1.07 25.27 9.54
CA ARG A 258 0.42 26.51 10.01
C ARG A 258 0.93 27.79 9.33
N LYS A 259 1.99 27.74 8.53
CA LYS A 259 2.58 28.96 7.90
C LYS A 259 2.13 29.23 6.46
N THR A 260 1.20 28.44 5.91
CA THR A 260 0.69 28.63 4.53
C THR A 260 -0.84 28.71 4.51
N THR A 261 -1.41 29.54 5.37
CA THR A 261 -2.78 30.07 5.25
C THR A 261 -2.69 31.57 5.40
#